data_AF-G0P7P1-F1
#
_entry.id   AF-G0P7P1-F1
#
_cell.length_a   1.000
_cell.length_b   1.000
_cell.length_c   1.000
_cell.angle_alpha   90.00
_cell.angle_beta   90.00
_cell.angle_gamma   90.00
#
_symmetry.space_group_name_H-M   'P 1'
#
loop_
_entity.id
_entity.type
_entity.pdbx_description
1 polymer ?
#
loop_
_entity_poly.entity_id
_entity_poly.type
_entity_poly.pdbx_seq_one_letter_code
_entity_poly.pdbx_strand_id
1 'polypeptide(L)'
;MNIIDSEETKVPNELLLLLFPKSENNESKIEKKLRRSKTEMEAMTPEQKRELTQSRNRYYSAKYAANKKQKIEAMETVYSEWQQKLKRLQDANEILEMDILGKVEVSQRATVMEEVDSRKQQIRKAYQDDNAENSKKKELEIQHLILELNKADYQGFMLMTSAERSTNNSRKCRLKKKLVAAKNELNIQEITSEYEIEEQIASMLKNFVL
;
A
#
# COMPACT_ATOMS: atom_id res chain seq x y z
N MET A 1 29.06 -27.96 8.27
CA MET A 1 28.53 -26.59 8.14
C MET A 1 28.03 -26.43 6.72
N ASN A 2 26.73 -26.65 6.50
CA ASN A 2 26.13 -26.44 5.19
C ASN A 2 25.54 -25.04 5.19
N ILE A 3 26.16 -24.17 4.39
CA ILE A 3 25.61 -22.87 4.03
C ILE A 3 24.46 -23.20 3.09
N ILE A 4 23.23 -23.05 3.58
CA ILE A 4 22.05 -23.08 2.72
C ILE A 4 22.10 -21.75 1.99
N ASP A 5 22.34 -21.82 0.68
CA ASP A 5 22.16 -20.71 -0.23
C ASP A 5 20.73 -20.17 -0.05
N SER A 6 20.62 -19.01 0.59
CA SER A 6 19.38 -18.27 0.65
C SER A 6 19.09 -17.77 -0.76
N GLU A 7 18.27 -18.51 -1.51
CA GLU A 7 17.54 -17.93 -2.62
C GLU A 7 16.83 -16.70 -2.06
N GLU A 8 17.34 -15.52 -2.46
CA GLU A 8 16.74 -14.23 -2.17
C GLU A 8 15.24 -14.36 -2.44
N THR A 9 14.44 -14.31 -1.39
CA THR A 9 12.99 -14.04 -1.44
C THR A 9 12.81 -12.66 -2.02
N LYS A 10 12.98 -12.57 -3.35
CA LYS A 10 12.58 -11.42 -4.13
C LYS A 10 11.07 -11.40 -4.05
N VAL A 11 10.54 -10.57 -3.15
CA VAL A 11 9.23 -9.94 -3.32
C VAL A 11 9.09 -9.69 -4.83
N PRO A 12 8.06 -10.23 -5.52
CA PRO A 12 7.97 -10.10 -6.95
C PRO A 12 7.91 -8.61 -7.31
N ASN A 13 9.06 -8.08 -7.70
CA ASN A 13 9.25 -6.69 -8.09
C ASN A 13 8.28 -6.31 -9.22
N GLU A 14 7.75 -7.32 -9.91
CA GLU A 14 6.74 -7.24 -10.98
C GLU A 14 5.39 -6.64 -10.52
N LEU A 15 4.91 -6.93 -9.30
CA LEU A 15 3.66 -6.36 -8.78
C LEU A 15 3.84 -4.90 -8.32
N LEU A 16 5.01 -4.57 -7.78
CA LEU A 16 5.40 -3.17 -7.49
C LEU A 16 5.61 -2.38 -8.79
N LEU A 17 6.21 -2.97 -9.82
CA LEU A 17 6.36 -2.38 -11.16
C LEU A 17 5.01 -2.12 -11.85
N LEU A 18 3.99 -2.94 -11.58
CA LEU A 18 2.60 -2.70 -12.03
C LEU A 18 1.93 -1.49 -11.35
N LEU A 19 2.29 -1.18 -10.10
CA LEU A 19 1.79 0.00 -9.37
C LEU A 19 2.50 1.31 -9.76
N PHE A 20 3.68 1.19 -10.36
CA PHE A 20 4.50 2.28 -10.86
C PHE A 20 4.97 2.02 -12.30
N PRO A 21 4.06 1.95 -13.30
CA PRO A 21 4.50 1.92 -14.68
C PRO A 21 5.34 3.18 -14.90
N LYS A 22 6.61 3.00 -15.29
CA LYS A 22 7.43 4.10 -15.80
C LYS A 22 6.61 4.72 -16.91
N SER A 23 6.12 5.95 -16.70
CA SER A 23 5.31 6.62 -17.71
C SER A 23 6.20 6.83 -18.92
N GLU A 24 6.11 5.96 -19.90
CA GLU A 24 6.61 6.24 -21.23
C GLU A 24 5.98 7.57 -21.68
N ASN A 25 6.82 8.43 -22.25
CA ASN A 25 6.58 9.82 -22.62
C ASN A 25 5.47 10.01 -23.69
N ASN A 26 4.29 9.47 -23.48
CA ASN A 26 3.11 9.71 -24.29
C ASN A 26 2.40 10.97 -23.77
N GLU A 27 3.03 12.13 -23.99
CA GLU A 27 2.33 13.41 -23.85
C GLU A 27 1.12 13.41 -24.81
N SER A 28 -0.08 13.51 -24.26
CA SER A 28 -1.30 13.51 -25.07
C SER A 28 -1.34 14.72 -26.01
N LYS A 29 -2.01 14.61 -27.16
CA LYS A 29 -2.25 15.76 -28.08
C LYS A 29 -2.87 16.97 -27.36
N ILE A 30 -3.57 16.75 -26.24
CA ILE A 30 -4.16 17.80 -25.39
C ILE A 30 -3.07 18.49 -24.55
N GLU A 31 -2.12 17.75 -23.98
CA GLU A 31 -0.99 18.34 -23.22
C GLU A 31 -0.10 19.24 -24.08
N LYS A 32 0.14 18.85 -25.32
CA LYS A 32 0.90 19.67 -26.29
C LYS A 32 0.17 20.96 -26.64
N LYS A 33 -1.16 20.94 -26.83
CA LYS A 33 -1.97 22.14 -27.11
C LYS A 33 -2.07 23.10 -25.92
N LEU A 34 -1.96 22.57 -24.71
CA LEU A 34 -1.97 23.32 -23.47
C LEU A 34 -0.64 24.03 -23.21
N ARG A 35 0.49 23.51 -23.73
CA ARG A 35 1.80 24.17 -23.66
C ARG A 35 1.94 25.20 -24.78
N ARG A 36 2.11 26.47 -24.39
CA ARG A 36 2.42 27.59 -25.29
C ARG A 36 3.84 28.06 -25.05
N SER A 37 4.53 28.46 -26.11
CA SER A 37 5.88 29.03 -26.00
C SER A 37 5.84 30.40 -25.32
N LYS A 38 6.98 30.89 -24.84
CA LYS A 38 7.08 32.21 -24.20
C LYS A 38 6.58 33.32 -25.13
N THR A 39 6.94 33.25 -26.40
CA THR A 39 6.54 34.19 -27.45
C THR A 39 5.04 34.15 -27.73
N GLU A 40 4.43 32.96 -27.73
CA GLU A 40 2.97 32.79 -27.85
C GLU A 40 2.22 33.33 -26.62
N MET A 41 2.79 33.18 -25.43
CA MET A 41 2.21 33.70 -24.19
C MET A 41 2.32 35.21 -24.08
N GLU A 42 3.36 35.83 -24.63
CA GLU A 42 3.52 37.29 -24.64
C GLU A 42 2.49 37.97 -25.56
N ALA A 43 2.15 37.34 -26.68
CA ALA A 43 1.17 37.83 -27.66
C ALA A 43 -0.32 37.74 -27.23
N MET A 44 -0.63 37.04 -26.14
CA MET A 44 -2.01 36.89 -25.63
C MET A 44 -2.47 38.08 -24.78
N THR A 45 -3.77 38.35 -24.77
CA THR A 45 -4.35 39.32 -23.81
C THR A 45 -4.32 38.77 -22.38
N PRO A 46 -4.40 39.63 -21.34
CA PRO A 46 -4.50 39.18 -19.95
C PRO A 46 -5.65 38.18 -19.71
N GLU A 47 -6.81 38.38 -20.32
CA GLU A 47 -7.97 37.48 -20.21
C GLU A 47 -7.68 36.10 -20.82
N GLN A 48 -7.05 36.07 -22.00
CA GLN A 48 -6.66 34.83 -22.67
C GLN A 48 -5.61 34.05 -21.88
N LYS A 49 -4.62 34.75 -21.30
CA LYS A 49 -3.63 34.12 -20.41
C LYS A 49 -4.30 33.52 -19.18
N ARG A 50 -5.30 34.21 -18.61
CA ARG A 50 -6.06 33.74 -17.46
C ARG A 50 -6.88 32.49 -17.80
N GLU A 51 -7.60 32.48 -18.91
CA GLU A 51 -8.41 31.35 -19.34
C GLU A 51 -7.57 30.12 -19.73
N LEU A 52 -6.44 30.33 -20.43
CA LEU A 52 -5.48 29.27 -20.72
C LEU A 52 -4.89 28.68 -19.44
N THR A 53 -4.55 29.51 -18.46
CA THR A 53 -4.05 29.04 -17.16
C THR A 53 -5.12 28.25 -16.41
N GLN A 54 -6.37 28.72 -16.40
CA GLN A 54 -7.48 28.00 -15.76
C GLN A 54 -7.76 26.65 -16.44
N SER A 55 -7.80 26.59 -17.77
CA SER A 55 -8.03 25.34 -18.51
C SER A 55 -6.89 24.34 -18.30
N ARG A 56 -5.62 24.79 -18.28
CA ARG A 56 -4.46 23.98 -17.91
C ARG A 56 -4.61 23.41 -16.49
N ASN A 57 -4.94 24.26 -15.52
CA ASN A 57 -5.11 23.84 -14.14
C ASN A 57 -6.24 22.81 -13.98
N ARG A 58 -7.37 22.98 -14.68
CA ARG A 58 -8.47 22.00 -14.70
C ARG A 58 -8.00 20.66 -15.25
N TYR A 59 -7.29 20.66 -16.39
CA TYR A 59 -6.78 19.44 -17.01
C TYR A 59 -5.82 18.67 -16.09
N TYR A 60 -4.79 19.33 -15.57
CA TYR A 60 -3.81 18.65 -14.70
C TYR A 60 -4.41 18.22 -13.36
N SER A 61 -5.37 18.97 -12.82
CA SER A 61 -6.09 18.56 -11.61
C SER A 61 -6.95 17.31 -11.85
N ALA A 62 -7.65 17.25 -12.98
CA ALA A 62 -8.43 16.08 -13.37
C ALA A 62 -7.54 14.86 -13.63
N LYS A 63 -6.43 15.04 -14.37
CA LYS A 63 -5.43 13.98 -14.60
C LYS A 63 -4.83 13.46 -13.30
N TYR A 64 -4.43 14.36 -12.39
CA TYR A 64 -3.96 13.97 -11.06
C TYR A 64 -5.01 13.18 -10.28
N ALA A 65 -6.27 13.63 -10.31
CA ALA A 65 -7.36 12.97 -9.61
C ALA A 65 -7.63 11.56 -10.15
N ALA A 66 -7.64 11.40 -11.47
CA ALA A 66 -7.81 10.12 -12.16
C ALA A 66 -6.66 9.16 -11.84
N ASN A 67 -5.40 9.61 -11.99
CA ASN A 67 -4.22 8.79 -11.69
C ASN A 67 -4.21 8.33 -10.23
N LYS A 68 -4.57 9.20 -9.29
CA LYS A 68 -4.63 8.82 -7.86
C LYS A 68 -5.78 7.85 -7.57
N LYS A 69 -6.92 8.00 -8.23
CA LYS A 69 -8.04 7.06 -8.11
C LYS A 69 -7.63 5.67 -8.61
N GLN A 70 -7.06 5.59 -9.80
CA GLN A 70 -6.58 4.34 -10.39
C GLN A 70 -5.54 3.64 -9.50
N LYS A 71 -4.62 4.40 -8.91
CA LYS A 71 -3.63 3.83 -7.96
C LYS A 71 -4.27 3.25 -6.71
N ILE A 72 -5.27 3.92 -6.15
CA ILE A 72 -6.00 3.43 -4.97
C ILE A 72 -6.76 2.15 -5.32
N GLU A 73 -7.48 2.14 -6.45
CA GLU A 73 -8.22 0.94 -6.93
C GLU A 73 -7.27 -0.24 -7.20
N ALA A 74 -6.08 0.02 -7.75
CA ALA A 74 -5.06 -1.01 -7.94
C ALA A 74 -4.55 -1.57 -6.60
N MET A 75 -4.30 -0.70 -5.61
CA MET A 75 -3.92 -1.15 -4.25
C MET A 75 -5.03 -1.98 -3.59
N GLU A 76 -6.29 -1.58 -3.72
CA GLU A 76 -7.44 -2.34 -3.20
C GLU A 76 -7.56 -3.72 -3.84
N THR A 77 -7.29 -3.81 -5.14
CA THR A 77 -7.27 -5.10 -5.87
C THR A 77 -6.16 -6.00 -5.34
N VAL A 78 -4.93 -5.48 -5.24
CA VAL A 78 -3.77 -6.22 -4.69
C VAL A 78 -4.05 -6.70 -3.27
N TYR A 79 -4.63 -5.84 -2.43
CA TYR A 79 -4.99 -6.20 -1.06
C TYR A 79 -5.99 -7.36 -1.04
N SER A 80 -7.03 -7.32 -1.87
CA SER A 80 -8.03 -8.40 -1.97
C SER A 80 -7.42 -9.71 -2.46
N GLU A 81 -6.51 -9.67 -3.44
CA GLU A 81 -5.80 -10.86 -3.92
C GLU A 81 -4.95 -11.50 -2.82
N TRP A 82 -4.21 -10.69 -2.04
CA TRP A 82 -3.44 -11.17 -0.90
C TRP A 82 -4.33 -11.76 0.19
N GLN A 83 -5.49 -11.17 0.49
CA GLN A 83 -6.46 -11.73 1.44
C GLN A 83 -6.95 -13.12 1.01
N GLN A 84 -7.23 -13.31 -0.27
CA GLN A 84 -7.66 -14.61 -0.78
C GLN A 84 -6.53 -15.64 -0.70
N LYS A 85 -5.29 -15.25 -1.03
CA LYS A 85 -4.11 -16.13 -0.92
C LYS A 85 -3.85 -16.54 0.53
N LEU A 86 -3.85 -15.57 1.44
CA LEU A 86 -3.67 -15.79 2.87
C LEU A 86 -4.72 -16.78 3.41
N LYS A 87 -5.98 -16.55 3.08
CA LYS A 87 -7.07 -17.44 3.51
C LYS A 87 -6.86 -18.89 3.05
N ARG A 88 -6.54 -19.09 1.76
CA ARG A 88 -6.28 -20.45 1.23
C ARG A 88 -5.11 -21.13 1.93
N LEU A 89 -4.09 -20.38 2.29
CA LEU A 89 -2.92 -20.89 2.99
C LEU A 89 -3.25 -21.26 4.44
N GLN A 90 -4.03 -20.43 5.13
CA GLN A 90 -4.55 -20.74 6.48
C GLN A 90 -5.41 -22.01 6.46
N ASP A 91 -6.34 -22.12 5.51
CA ASP A 91 -7.17 -23.32 5.32
C ASP A 91 -6.27 -24.58 5.11
N ALA A 92 -5.18 -24.44 4.36
CA ALA A 92 -4.23 -25.54 4.14
C ALA A 92 -3.40 -25.89 5.40
N ASN A 93 -3.00 -24.89 6.19
CA ASN A 93 -2.30 -25.10 7.46
C ASN A 93 -3.20 -25.81 8.48
N GLU A 94 -4.47 -25.44 8.55
CA GLU A 94 -5.45 -26.15 9.39
C GLU A 94 -5.57 -27.63 9.02
N ILE A 95 -5.60 -27.95 7.73
CA ILE A 95 -5.61 -29.35 7.26
C ILE A 95 -4.34 -30.08 7.69
N LEU A 96 -3.16 -29.46 7.54
CA LEU A 96 -1.89 -30.06 7.97
C LEU A 96 -1.86 -30.34 9.47
N GLU A 97 -2.41 -29.44 10.29
CA GLU A 97 -2.52 -29.66 11.74
C GLU A 97 -3.43 -30.83 12.09
N MET A 98 -4.55 -30.96 11.38
CA MET A 98 -5.46 -32.09 11.54
C MET A 98 -4.79 -33.41 11.12
N ASP A 99 -3.98 -33.40 10.07
CA ASP A 99 -3.20 -34.56 9.64
C ASP A 99 -2.16 -34.98 10.70
N ILE A 100 -1.48 -34.02 11.33
CA ILE A 100 -0.56 -34.29 12.45
C ILE A 100 -1.32 -34.99 13.58
N LEU A 101 -2.46 -34.44 14.01
CA LEU A 101 -3.29 -35.04 15.06
C LEU A 101 -3.79 -36.44 14.69
N GLY A 102 -4.08 -36.68 13.41
CA GLY A 102 -4.49 -37.99 12.90
C GLY A 102 -3.39 -39.05 12.98
N LYS A 103 -2.13 -38.65 12.81
CA LYS A 103 -0.96 -39.56 12.84
C LYS A 103 -0.38 -39.77 14.23
N VAL A 104 -0.59 -38.83 15.15
CA VAL A 104 -0.04 -38.88 16.52
C VAL A 104 -0.96 -39.68 17.45
N GLU A 105 -0.37 -40.54 18.28
CA GLU A 105 -1.08 -41.29 19.32
C GLU A 105 -1.83 -40.34 20.28
N VAL A 106 -3.03 -40.72 20.70
CA VAL A 106 -3.90 -39.85 21.53
C VAL A 106 -3.20 -39.34 22.79
N SER A 107 -2.36 -40.17 23.42
CA SER A 107 -1.58 -39.83 24.61
C SER A 107 -0.53 -38.75 24.38
N GLN A 108 -0.04 -38.59 23.14
CA GLN A 108 1.05 -37.68 22.77
C GLN A 108 0.56 -36.39 22.11
N ARG A 109 -0.72 -36.33 21.70
CA ARG A 109 -1.30 -35.18 20.96
C ARG A 109 -1.10 -33.83 21.65
N ALA A 110 -1.33 -33.77 22.97
CA ALA A 110 -1.21 -32.53 23.72
C ALA A 110 0.22 -31.96 23.65
N THR A 111 1.22 -32.83 23.82
CA THR A 111 2.64 -32.44 23.77
C THR A 111 3.05 -31.99 22.36
N VAL A 112 2.62 -32.70 21.32
CA VAL A 112 2.93 -32.31 19.93
C VAL A 112 2.29 -30.97 19.56
N MET A 113 1.03 -30.74 19.94
CA MET A 113 0.37 -29.46 19.66
C MET A 113 0.98 -28.29 20.43
N GLU A 114 1.42 -28.51 21.67
CA GLU A 114 2.14 -27.49 22.44
C GLU A 114 3.46 -27.10 21.75
N GLU A 115 4.19 -28.08 21.18
CA GLU A 115 5.40 -27.81 20.41
C GLU A 115 5.10 -27.04 19.11
N VAL A 116 4.06 -27.44 18.37
CA VAL A 116 3.60 -26.74 17.16
C VAL A 116 3.25 -25.28 17.47
N ASP A 117 2.45 -25.05 18.52
CA ASP A 117 2.05 -23.70 18.91
C ASP A 117 3.23 -22.85 19.38
N SER A 118 4.17 -23.43 20.12
CA SER A 118 5.41 -22.76 20.52
C SER A 118 6.23 -22.31 19.30
N ARG A 119 6.41 -23.18 18.30
CA ARG A 119 7.14 -22.85 17.07
C ARG A 119 6.41 -21.80 16.22
N LYS A 120 5.08 -21.86 16.10
CA LYS A 120 4.29 -20.81 15.45
C LYS A 120 4.53 -19.45 16.10
N GLN A 121 4.50 -19.39 17.44
CA GLN A 121 4.75 -18.15 18.17
C GLN A 121 6.16 -17.61 17.93
N GLN A 122 7.17 -18.48 17.88
CA GLN A 122 8.56 -18.08 17.58
C GLN A 122 8.68 -17.50 16.17
N ILE A 123 8.09 -18.15 15.16
CA ILE A 123 8.06 -17.66 13.77
C ILE A 123 7.38 -16.29 13.72
N ARG A 124 6.18 -16.16 14.30
CA ARG A 124 5.44 -14.88 14.33
C ARG A 124 6.26 -13.76 14.97
N LYS A 125 6.92 -14.04 16.09
CA LYS A 125 7.73 -13.06 16.79
C LYS A 125 8.94 -12.60 15.98
N ALA A 126 9.67 -13.52 15.35
CA ALA A 126 10.83 -13.17 14.53
C ALA A 126 10.45 -12.20 13.39
N TYR A 127 9.35 -12.50 12.68
CA TYR A 127 8.86 -11.63 11.60
C TYR A 127 8.29 -10.29 12.11
N GLN A 128 7.64 -10.29 13.28
CA GLN A 128 7.19 -9.03 13.90
C GLN A 128 8.38 -8.12 14.22
N ASP A 129 9.46 -8.67 14.77
CA ASP A 129 10.66 -7.91 15.10
C ASP A 129 11.34 -7.35 13.83
N ASP A 130 11.42 -8.15 12.75
CA ASP A 130 12.00 -7.73 11.47
C ASP A 130 11.18 -6.63 10.76
N ASN A 131 9.85 -6.68 10.87
CA ASN A 131 8.96 -5.72 10.21
C ASN A 131 8.59 -4.50 11.06
N ALA A 132 8.90 -4.51 12.36
CA ALA A 132 8.51 -3.45 13.30
C ALA A 132 8.95 -2.05 12.87
N GLU A 133 10.19 -1.90 12.36
CA GLU A 133 10.71 -0.58 11.98
C GLU A 133 9.97 -0.01 10.77
N ASN A 134 9.66 -0.84 9.78
CA ASN A 134 9.00 -0.42 8.55
C ASN A 134 7.52 -0.07 8.79
N SER A 135 6.80 -0.90 9.54
CA SER A 135 5.42 -0.61 9.94
C SER A 135 5.34 0.69 10.74
N LYS A 136 6.25 0.89 11.70
CA LYS A 136 6.32 2.12 12.49
C LYS A 136 6.57 3.37 11.64
N LYS A 137 7.45 3.29 10.63
CA LYS A 137 7.67 4.41 9.70
C LYS A 137 6.39 4.80 8.97
N LYS A 138 5.61 3.82 8.52
CA LYS A 138 4.33 4.05 7.83
C LYS A 138 3.24 4.56 8.75
N GLU A 139 3.14 4.05 9.97
CA GLU A 139 2.25 4.58 10.99
C GLU A 139 2.55 6.06 11.30
N LEU A 140 3.83 6.42 11.43
CA LEU A 140 4.25 7.81 11.64
C LEU A 140 3.88 8.70 10.44
N GLU A 141 4.03 8.21 9.20
CA GLU A 141 3.59 8.92 7.99
C GLU A 141 2.07 9.18 8.03
N ILE A 142 1.28 8.17 8.40
CA ILE A 142 -0.17 8.28 8.54
C ILE A 142 -0.54 9.30 9.62
N GLN A 143 0.10 9.24 10.79
CA GLN A 143 -0.12 10.20 11.89
C GLN A 143 0.20 11.63 11.46
N HIS A 144 1.33 11.84 10.77
CA HIS A 144 1.70 13.14 10.23
C HIS A 144 0.63 13.68 9.26
N LEU A 145 0.15 12.84 8.34
CA LEU A 145 -0.92 13.22 7.40
C LEU A 145 -2.24 13.58 8.10
N ILE A 146 -2.58 12.87 9.19
CA ILE A 146 -3.75 13.20 10.03
C ILE A 146 -3.57 14.57 10.69
N LEU A 147 -2.39 14.85 11.25
CA LEU A 147 -2.09 16.15 11.86
C LEU A 147 -2.17 17.29 10.83
N GLU A 148 -1.65 17.08 9.62
CA GLU A 148 -1.75 18.07 8.54
C GLU A 148 -3.20 18.32 8.10
N LEU A 149 -4.04 17.28 8.07
CA LEU A 149 -5.47 17.41 7.77
C LEU A 149 -6.18 18.21 8.86
N ASN A 150 -5.95 17.89 10.13
CA ASN A 150 -6.55 18.62 11.26
C ASN A 150 -6.15 20.09 11.25
N LYS A 151 -4.88 20.39 10.95
CA LYS A 151 -4.40 21.78 10.79
C LYS A 151 -5.12 22.49 9.64
N ALA A 152 -5.27 21.83 8.50
CA ALA A 152 -6.00 22.38 7.36
C ALA A 152 -7.49 22.60 7.71
N ASP A 153 -8.10 21.72 8.50
CA ASP A 153 -9.48 21.86 8.98
C ASP A 153 -9.65 23.07 9.90
N TYR A 154 -8.78 23.19 10.91
CA TYR A 154 -8.77 24.33 11.83
C TYR A 154 -8.57 25.67 11.12
N GLN A 155 -7.61 25.75 10.19
CA GLN A 155 -7.35 26.97 9.41
C GLN A 155 -8.55 27.39 8.54
N GLY A 156 -9.27 26.41 7.99
CA GLY A 156 -10.47 26.68 7.20
C GLY A 156 -11.65 27.18 8.05
N PHE A 157 -11.71 26.79 9.32
CA PHE A 157 -12.73 27.21 10.27
C PHE A 157 -12.47 28.63 10.80
N MET A 158 -11.22 28.97 11.14
CA MET A 158 -10.92 30.17 11.92
C MET A 158 -10.77 31.46 11.11
N LEU A 159 -10.07 31.48 9.96
CA LEU A 159 -9.47 32.74 9.48
C LEU A 159 -9.29 32.89 7.95
N MET A 160 -10.06 32.18 7.11
CA MET A 160 -9.84 32.23 5.65
C MET A 160 -10.86 33.07 4.88
N THR A 161 -10.34 33.95 4.03
CA THR A 161 -11.07 34.59 2.92
C THR A 161 -11.57 33.55 1.92
N SER A 162 -12.52 33.90 1.05
CA SER A 162 -13.11 32.95 0.08
C SER A 162 -12.07 32.33 -0.86
N ALA A 163 -11.06 33.09 -1.28
CA ALA A 163 -9.95 32.59 -2.10
C ALA A 163 -9.08 31.57 -1.32
N GLU A 164 -8.77 31.86 -0.05
CA GLU A 164 -8.00 30.97 0.83
C GLU A 164 -8.78 29.69 1.18
N ARG A 165 -10.11 29.76 1.31
CA ARG A 165 -10.95 28.57 1.50
C ARG A 165 -10.85 27.61 0.31
N SER A 166 -10.86 28.11 -0.92
CA SER A 166 -10.78 27.29 -2.13
C SER A 166 -9.44 26.55 -2.28
N THR A 167 -8.33 27.22 -1.94
CA THR A 167 -6.98 26.63 -1.97
C THR A 167 -6.81 25.61 -0.83
N ASN A 168 -7.36 25.90 0.36
CA ASN A 168 -7.37 24.97 1.47
C ASN A 168 -8.19 23.70 1.18
N ASN A 169 -9.37 23.82 0.57
CA ASN A 169 -10.16 22.66 0.15
C ASN A 169 -9.40 21.75 -0.83
N SER A 170 -8.67 22.35 -1.78
CA SER A 170 -7.81 21.62 -2.70
C SER A 170 -6.63 20.93 -1.99
N ARG A 171 -6.07 21.56 -0.95
CA ARG A 171 -5.05 20.94 -0.08
C ARG A 171 -5.63 19.75 0.68
N LYS A 172 -6.77 19.92 1.36
CA LYS A 172 -7.48 18.85 2.09
C LYS A 172 -7.77 17.65 1.21
N CYS A 173 -8.29 17.88 0.00
CA CYS A 173 -8.56 16.79 -0.95
C CYS A 173 -7.29 15.98 -1.27
N ARG A 174 -6.16 16.67 -1.52
CA ARG A 174 -4.87 16.00 -1.78
C ARG A 174 -4.36 15.23 -0.56
N LEU A 175 -4.45 15.81 0.63
CA LEU A 175 -4.04 15.17 1.87
C LEU A 175 -4.89 13.93 2.18
N LYS A 176 -6.22 13.99 2.00
CA LYS A 176 -7.10 12.82 2.13
C LYS A 176 -6.70 11.69 1.20
N LYS A 177 -6.43 11.99 -0.08
CA LYS A 177 -5.97 10.97 -1.04
C LYS A 177 -4.61 10.36 -0.67
N LYS A 178 -3.69 11.17 -0.13
CA LYS A 178 -2.41 10.66 0.37
C LYS A 178 -2.60 9.75 1.58
N LEU A 179 -3.46 10.15 2.52
CA LEU A 179 -3.78 9.37 3.71
C LEU A 179 -4.38 8.00 3.33
N VAL A 180 -5.34 7.97 2.41
CA VAL A 180 -5.92 6.70 1.92
C VAL A 180 -4.85 5.81 1.28
N ALA A 181 -4.00 6.37 0.42
CA ALA A 181 -2.92 5.60 -0.19
C ALA A 181 -1.93 5.05 0.86
N ALA A 182 -1.50 5.87 1.84
CA ALA A 182 -0.58 5.44 2.89
C ALA A 182 -1.18 4.34 3.79
N LYS A 183 -2.49 4.42 4.08
CA LYS A 183 -3.21 3.35 4.80
C LYS A 183 -3.26 2.06 4.00
N ASN A 184 -3.58 2.14 2.70
CA ASN A 184 -3.61 0.95 1.85
C ASN A 184 -2.22 0.33 1.70
N GLU A 185 -1.16 1.15 1.62
CA GLU A 185 0.22 0.67 1.61
C GLU A 185 0.57 -0.09 2.90
N LEU A 186 0.20 0.46 4.07
CA LEU A 186 0.40 -0.23 5.36
C LEU A 186 -0.36 -1.56 5.40
N ASN A 187 -1.64 -1.57 5.03
CA ASN A 187 -2.45 -2.78 5.00
C ASN A 187 -1.88 -3.86 4.07
N ILE A 188 -1.33 -3.47 2.92
CA ILE A 188 -0.67 -4.40 1.99
C ILE A 188 0.63 -4.94 2.59
N GLN A 189 1.40 -4.12 3.31
CA GLN A 189 2.60 -4.59 4.00
C GLN A 189 2.27 -5.58 5.11
N GLU A 190 1.27 -5.27 5.93
CA GLU A 190 0.81 -6.16 7.01
C GLU A 190 0.36 -7.51 6.46
N ILE A 191 -0.51 -7.52 5.44
CA ILE A 191 -1.00 -8.79 4.88
C ILE A 191 0.07 -9.60 4.16
N THR A 192 1.05 -8.93 3.55
CA THR A 192 2.19 -9.62 2.92
C THR A 192 3.05 -10.29 4.00
N SER A 193 3.33 -9.59 5.10
CA SER A 193 4.03 -10.17 6.25
C SER A 193 3.26 -11.33 6.87
N GLU A 194 1.93 -11.23 7.00
CA GLU A 194 1.10 -12.32 7.51
C GLU A 194 1.16 -13.55 6.59
N TYR A 195 1.14 -13.32 5.28
CA TYR A 195 1.27 -14.39 4.30
C TYR A 195 2.63 -15.10 4.40
N GLU A 196 3.73 -14.36 4.48
CA GLU A 196 5.09 -14.93 4.64
C GLU A 196 5.21 -15.76 5.94
N ILE A 197 4.62 -15.27 7.04
CA ILE A 197 4.53 -16.02 8.30
C ILE A 197 3.79 -17.35 8.09
N GLU A 198 2.63 -17.32 7.45
CA GLU A 198 1.83 -18.54 7.20
C GLU A 198 2.55 -19.52 6.25
N GLU A 199 3.38 -19.04 5.31
CA GLU A 199 4.20 -19.91 4.46
C GLU A 199 5.28 -20.63 5.27
N GLN A 200 5.93 -19.93 6.21
CA GLN A 200 6.91 -20.54 7.11
C GLN A 200 6.24 -21.54 8.07
N ILE A 201 5.05 -21.23 8.57
CA ILE A 201 4.24 -22.17 9.36
C ILE A 201 3.91 -23.41 8.52
N ALA A 202 3.48 -23.24 7.26
CA ALA A 202 3.20 -24.36 6.37
C ALA A 202 4.41 -25.28 6.17
N SER A 203 5.60 -24.69 5.94
CA SER A 203 6.85 -25.45 5.82
C SER A 203 7.20 -26.20 7.09
N MET A 204 7.00 -25.57 8.25
CA MET A 204 7.24 -26.17 9.56
C MET A 204 6.27 -27.33 9.83
N LEU A 205 4.97 -27.16 9.58
CA LEU A 205 3.95 -28.19 9.77
C LEU A 205 4.20 -29.41 8.87
N LYS A 206 4.62 -29.20 7.62
CA LYS A 206 4.99 -30.31 6.71
C LYS A 206 6.09 -31.21 7.29
N ASN A 207 7.02 -30.66 8.08
CA ASN A 207 8.07 -31.45 8.72
C ASN A 207 7.55 -32.37 9.85
N PHE A 208 6.36 -32.11 10.39
CA PHE A 208 5.70 -33.00 11.36
C PHE A 208 4.85 -34.08 10.67
N VAL A 209 4.46 -33.87 9.42
CA VAL A 209 3.63 -34.80 8.64
C VAL A 209 4.46 -35.87 7.92
N LEU A 210 5.69 -35.53 7.50
CA LEU A 210 6.65 -36.41 6.81
C LEU A 210 7.46 -37.26 7.81
#